data_AF-A0A7S3YLE6-F1
#
_entry.id   AF-A0A7S3YLE6-F1
#
_cell.length_a   1.000
_cell.length_b   1.000
_cell.length_c   1.000
_cell.angle_alpha   90.00
_cell.angle_beta   90.00
_cell.angle_gamma   90.00
#
_symmetry.space_group_name_H-M   'P 1'
#
loop_
_entity.id
_entity.type
_entity.pdbx_description
1 polymer ?
#
loop_
_entity_poly.entity_id
_entity_poly.type
_entity_poly.pdbx_seq_one_letter_code
_entity_poly.pdbx_strand_id
1 'polypeptide(L)'
;MISMDGFECGGHPGEDDVGNWILLAQAKRKLKIPFVASGGCANGAQLAAALALGAEGLNMGTRFMATKEAPIHDNIKQALVKGDEKSTTLVMRSVRNTERVYKNSVAKQVNRRKKGGRGQYRQ
;
A
#
# COMPACT_ATOMS: atom_id res chain seq x y z
N MET A 1 12.01 -12.43 11.19
CA MET A 1 10.73 -12.46 10.44
C MET A 1 10.69 -11.25 9.53
N ILE A 2 10.19 -11.38 8.30
CA ILE A 2 10.07 -10.28 7.31
C ILE A 2 8.59 -9.96 7.06
N SER A 3 8.25 -8.68 6.85
CA SER A 3 6.95 -8.29 6.31
C SER A 3 7.08 -8.01 4.81
N MET A 4 6.44 -8.81 3.98
CA MET A 4 6.47 -8.65 2.51
C MET A 4 5.38 -7.67 2.11
N ASP A 5 5.77 -6.47 1.69
CA ASP A 5 4.83 -5.40 1.34
C ASP A 5 4.61 -5.35 -0.17
N GLY A 6 3.42 -5.77 -0.60
CA GLY A 6 3.00 -5.76 -2.00
C GLY A 6 2.62 -4.37 -2.49
N PHE A 7 2.51 -4.22 -3.81
CA PHE A 7 2.14 -2.97 -4.46
C PHE A 7 0.83 -2.34 -3.94
N GLU A 8 -0.07 -3.15 -3.41
CA GLU A 8 -1.36 -2.75 -2.84
C GLU A 8 -1.22 -1.99 -1.51
N CYS A 9 -0.04 -1.94 -0.89
CA CYS A 9 0.15 -1.31 0.41
C CYS A 9 -0.14 0.20 0.40
N GLY A 10 -0.60 0.72 1.55
CA GLY A 10 -0.59 2.15 1.83
C GLY A 10 0.80 2.59 2.27
N GLY A 11 1.23 3.81 1.94
CA GLY A 11 2.62 4.22 2.14
C GLY A 11 3.50 3.84 0.95
N HIS A 12 4.71 3.34 1.17
CA HIS A 12 5.73 3.20 0.13
C HIS A 12 5.81 1.76 -0.44
N PRO A 13 5.24 1.47 -1.63
CA PRO A 13 5.30 0.13 -2.23
C PRO A 13 6.63 -0.17 -2.94
N GLY A 14 7.60 0.74 -2.88
CA GLY A 14 8.78 0.73 -3.74
C GLY A 14 8.44 1.10 -5.19
N GLU A 15 9.31 0.69 -6.12
CA GLU A 15 9.29 1.19 -7.50
C GLU A 15 9.03 0.10 -8.55
N ASP A 16 8.97 -1.18 -8.14
CA ASP A 16 8.89 -2.36 -9.02
C ASP A 16 7.46 -2.78 -9.37
N ASP A 17 6.47 -2.21 -8.69
CA ASP A 17 5.04 -2.41 -8.93
C ASP A 17 4.57 -3.89 -8.88
N VAL A 18 5.21 -4.70 -8.03
CA VAL A 18 4.88 -6.13 -7.85
C VAL A 18 3.77 -6.31 -6.81
N GLY A 19 2.61 -6.77 -7.26
CA GLY A 19 1.49 -7.11 -6.37
C GLY A 19 1.72 -8.37 -5.54
N ASN A 20 0.93 -8.51 -4.47
CA ASN A 20 1.14 -9.55 -3.47
C ASN A 20 1.05 -10.99 -4.00
N TRP A 21 0.18 -11.27 -4.98
CA TRP A 21 0.06 -12.60 -5.58
C TRP A 21 1.39 -13.13 -6.12
N ILE A 22 2.19 -12.26 -6.74
CA ILE A 22 3.50 -12.62 -7.30
C ILE A 22 4.57 -12.54 -6.21
N LEU A 23 4.56 -11.47 -5.41
CA LEU A 23 5.57 -11.20 -4.40
C LEU A 23 5.65 -12.33 -3.36
N LEU A 24 4.51 -12.75 -2.81
CA LEU A 24 4.46 -13.78 -1.77
C LEU A 24 4.85 -15.16 -2.32
N ALA A 25 4.42 -15.50 -3.54
CA ALA A 25 4.82 -16.73 -4.21
C ALA A 25 6.35 -16.79 -4.44
N GLN A 26 6.98 -15.66 -4.78
CA GLN A 26 8.44 -15.56 -4.90
C GLN A 26 9.12 -15.66 -3.53
N ALA A 27 8.58 -15.00 -2.50
CA ALA A 27 9.09 -15.02 -1.14
C ALA A 27 9.14 -16.46 -0.60
N LYS A 28 8.07 -17.23 -0.75
CA LYS A 28 8.01 -18.64 -0.29
C LYS A 28 9.09 -19.52 -0.91
N ARG A 29 9.47 -19.27 -2.17
CA ARG A 29 10.53 -20.05 -2.84
C ARG A 29 11.94 -19.67 -2.40
N LYS A 30 12.15 -18.39 -2.06
CA LYS A 30 13.50 -17.83 -1.82
C LYS A 30 13.86 -17.73 -0.34
N LEU A 31 12.88 -17.43 0.50
CA LEU A 31 13.10 -17.18 1.92
C LEU A 31 13.06 -18.48 2.70
N LYS A 32 14.05 -18.65 3.58
CA LYS A 32 14.11 -19.75 4.56
C LYS A 32 13.58 -19.35 5.93
N ILE A 33 13.35 -18.06 6.14
CA ILE A 33 12.83 -17.50 7.40
C ILE A 33 11.34 -17.17 7.27
N PRO A 34 10.59 -17.16 8.39
CA PRO A 34 9.19 -16.73 8.42
C PRO A 34 8.95 -15.34 7.81
N PHE A 35 7.83 -15.20 7.11
CA PHE A 35 7.35 -13.91 6.64
C PHE A 35 5.83 -13.76 6.76
N VAL A 36 5.38 -12.52 6.87
CA VAL A 36 3.95 -12.15 6.85
C VAL A 36 3.64 -11.37 5.57
N ALA A 37 2.40 -11.47 5.10
CA ALA A 37 1.91 -10.70 3.96
C ALA A 37 1.46 -9.29 4.41
N SER A 38 1.79 -8.27 3.63
CA SER A 38 1.42 -6.87 3.90
C SER A 38 0.96 -6.18 2.61
N GLY A 39 -0.04 -5.30 2.73
CA GLY A 39 -0.69 -4.64 1.59
C GLY A 39 -1.91 -5.42 1.06
N GLY A 40 -3.03 -4.74 0.84
CA GLY A 40 -4.28 -5.40 0.39
C GLY A 40 -4.89 -6.42 1.38
N CYS A 41 -4.46 -6.40 2.64
CA CYS A 41 -4.84 -7.35 3.69
C CYS A 41 -5.90 -6.74 4.65
N ALA A 42 -7.07 -7.36 4.77
CA ALA A 42 -8.21 -6.81 5.52
C ALA A 42 -9.23 -7.84 6.07
N ASN A 43 -9.23 -9.11 5.62
CA ASN A 43 -10.22 -10.11 6.05
C ASN A 43 -9.68 -11.56 6.07
N GLY A 44 -10.50 -12.50 6.53
CA GLY A 44 -10.13 -13.91 6.67
C GLY A 44 -9.86 -14.64 5.35
N ALA A 45 -10.54 -14.29 4.26
CA ALA A 45 -10.27 -14.89 2.95
C ALA A 45 -8.86 -14.51 2.43
N GLN A 46 -8.45 -13.26 2.67
CA GLN A 46 -7.10 -12.80 2.34
C GLN A 46 -6.04 -13.44 3.25
N LEU A 47 -6.36 -13.70 4.53
CA LEU A 47 -5.49 -14.49 5.40
C LEU A 47 -5.31 -15.89 4.84
N ALA A 48 -6.40 -16.58 4.49
CA ALA A 48 -6.32 -17.92 3.90
C ALA A 48 -5.48 -17.95 2.62
N ALA A 49 -5.65 -16.96 1.73
CA ALA A 49 -4.84 -16.82 0.53
C ALA A 49 -3.35 -16.59 0.84
N ALA A 50 -3.03 -15.72 1.81
CA ALA A 50 -1.66 -15.46 2.22
C ALA A 50 -0.99 -16.70 2.83
N LEU A 51 -1.71 -17.45 3.67
CA LEU A 51 -1.24 -18.71 4.24
C LEU A 51 -0.97 -19.74 3.14
N ALA A 52 -1.87 -19.85 2.15
CA ALA A 52 -1.68 -20.72 0.98
C ALA A 52 -0.45 -20.33 0.15
N LEU A 53 -0.12 -19.04 0.09
CA LEU A 53 1.10 -18.52 -0.54
C LEU A 53 2.35 -18.61 0.37
N GLY A 54 2.21 -19.21 1.55
CA GLY A 54 3.30 -19.53 2.45
C GLY A 54 3.70 -18.44 3.44
N ALA A 55 2.91 -17.38 3.59
CA ALA A 55 3.04 -16.45 4.69
C ALA A 55 2.55 -17.09 6.00
N GLU A 56 2.96 -16.55 7.15
CA GLU A 56 2.54 -17.02 8.48
C GLU A 56 1.48 -16.12 9.13
N GLY A 57 1.06 -15.07 8.43
CA GLY A 57 0.07 -14.12 8.92
C GLY A 57 -0.04 -12.89 8.03
N LEU A 58 -0.81 -11.91 8.50
CA LEU A 58 -1.02 -10.63 7.84
C LEU A 58 -0.50 -9.48 8.69
N ASN A 59 0.12 -8.50 8.05
CA ASN A 59 0.27 -7.15 8.54
C ASN A 59 -0.78 -6.24 7.89
N MET A 60 -1.43 -5.39 8.68
CA MET A 60 -2.54 -4.56 8.22
C MET A 60 -2.36 -3.12 8.70
N GLY A 61 -2.55 -2.15 7.81
CA GLY A 61 -2.59 -0.72 8.17
C GLY A 61 -4.01 -0.17 8.08
N THR A 62 -4.50 0.00 6.85
CA THR A 62 -5.82 0.59 6.55
C THR A 62 -6.98 -0.07 7.29
N ARG A 63 -6.94 -1.39 7.50
CA ARG A 63 -7.97 -2.12 8.26
C ARG A 63 -8.03 -1.70 9.73
N PHE A 64 -6.88 -1.44 10.36
CA PHE A 64 -6.79 -0.97 11.74
C PHE A 64 -7.14 0.51 11.88
N MET A 65 -6.93 1.32 10.83
CA MET A 65 -7.44 2.71 10.83
C MET A 65 -8.99 2.74 10.91
N ALA A 66 -9.67 1.72 10.39
CA ALA A 66 -11.13 1.61 10.39
C ALA A 66 -11.69 0.81 11.59
N THR A 67 -11.06 0.93 12.77
CA THR A 67 -11.59 0.37 14.03
C THR A 67 -12.16 1.46 14.93
N LYS A 68 -12.91 1.06 15.97
CA LYS A 68 -13.51 2.00 16.93
C LYS A 68 -12.42 2.71 17.74
N GLU A 69 -11.39 1.95 18.12
CA GLU A 69 -10.31 2.32 19.02
C GLU A 69 -9.23 3.18 18.35
N ALA A 70 -9.13 3.16 17.01
CA ALA A 70 -8.11 3.92 16.29
C ALA A 70 -8.19 5.42 16.65
N PRO A 71 -7.12 6.05 17.15
CA PRO A 71 -7.11 7.43 17.62
C PRO A 71 -6.94 8.42 16.45
N ILE A 72 -7.83 8.33 15.46
CA ILE A 72 -7.85 9.19 14.28
C ILE A 72 -9.23 9.81 14.11
N HIS A 73 -9.29 10.96 13.46
CA HIS A 73 -10.53 11.69 13.25
C HIS A 73 -11.57 10.83 12.48
N ASP A 74 -12.83 10.85 12.92
CA ASP A 74 -13.89 10.01 12.35
C ASP A 74 -14.11 10.24 10.85
N ASN A 75 -13.98 11.48 10.36
CA ASN A 75 -13.96 11.76 8.91
C ASN A 75 -12.97 10.89 8.12
N ILE A 76 -11.82 10.52 8.68
CA ILE A 76 -10.87 9.60 8.02
C ILE A 76 -11.46 8.20 7.98
N LYS A 77 -11.98 7.70 9.11
CA LYS A 77 -12.64 6.39 9.18
C LYS A 77 -13.80 6.29 8.19
N GLN A 78 -14.65 7.32 8.16
CA GLN A 78 -15.79 7.42 7.25
C GLN A 78 -15.37 7.49 5.78
N ALA A 79 -14.28 8.22 5.47
CA ALA A 79 -13.73 8.26 4.12
C ALA A 79 -13.19 6.89 3.68
N LEU A 80 -12.53 6.15 4.57
CA LEU A 80 -12.06 4.79 4.29
C LEU A 80 -13.23 3.82 4.04
N VAL A 81 -14.31 3.91 4.82
CA VAL A 81 -15.49 3.05 4.68
C VAL A 81 -16.30 3.37 3.42
N LYS A 82 -16.42 4.65 3.05
CA LYS A 82 -17.14 5.09 1.84
C LYS A 82 -16.34 4.91 0.56
N GLY A 83 -15.02 4.85 0.65
CA GLY A 83 -14.13 4.68 -0.48
C GLY A 83 -14.20 3.27 -1.07
N ASP A 84 -13.80 3.17 -2.33
CA ASP A 84 -13.61 1.90 -3.05
C ASP A 84 -12.11 1.62 -3.31
N GLU A 85 -11.79 0.49 -3.93
CA GLU A 85 -10.42 0.09 -4.27
C GLU A 85 -9.70 1.10 -5.20
N LYS A 86 -10.46 1.91 -5.95
CA LYS A 86 -9.97 2.95 -6.86
C LYS A 86 -9.80 4.31 -6.17
N SER A 87 -10.10 4.42 -4.89
CA SER A 87 -10.05 5.67 -4.12
C SER A 87 -8.64 6.03 -3.62
N THR A 88 -7.61 5.32 -4.08
CA THR A 88 -6.20 5.66 -3.82
C THR A 88 -5.49 6.16 -5.08
N THR A 89 -4.30 6.75 -4.91
CA THR A 89 -3.42 7.14 -6.01
C THR A 89 -1.96 7.07 -5.57
N LEU A 90 -1.06 6.86 -6.53
CA LEU A 90 0.37 6.97 -6.30
C LEU A 90 0.83 8.42 -6.48
N VAL A 91 1.60 8.94 -5.54
CA VAL A 91 2.29 10.23 -5.60
C VAL A 91 3.81 10.01 -5.65
N MET A 92 4.58 11.07 -5.90
CA MET A 92 6.07 11.09 -5.87
C MET A 92 6.86 10.09 -6.76
N ARG A 93 6.20 9.28 -7.59
CA ARG A 93 6.83 8.42 -8.64
C ARG A 93 7.95 9.07 -9.45
N SER A 94 7.84 10.35 -9.80
CA SER A 94 8.83 11.06 -10.62
C SER A 94 10.19 11.25 -9.95
N VAL A 95 10.24 11.16 -8.62
CA VAL A 95 11.44 11.29 -7.79
C VAL A 95 11.83 9.96 -7.13
N ARG A 96 11.28 8.84 -7.59
CA ARG A 96 11.56 7.48 -7.07
C ARG A 96 11.35 7.34 -5.56
N ASN A 97 10.34 8.04 -5.04
CA ASN A 97 9.90 7.93 -3.66
C ASN A 97 8.39 7.69 -3.62
N THR A 98 7.93 6.64 -4.29
CA THR A 98 6.50 6.40 -4.51
C THR A 98 5.75 6.19 -3.20
N GLU A 99 4.61 6.86 -3.07
CA GLU A 99 3.66 6.64 -1.98
C GLU A 99 2.25 6.41 -2.50
N ARG A 100 1.53 5.42 -1.96
CA ARG A 100 0.09 5.24 -2.12
C ARG A 100 -0.64 5.97 -1.01
N VAL A 101 -1.47 6.93 -1.42
CA VAL A 101 -2.28 7.78 -0.52
C VAL A 101 -3.74 7.78 -0.95
N TYR A 102 -4.63 8.22 -0.05
CA TYR A 102 -6.03 8.46 -0.38
C TYR A 102 -6.16 9.58 -1.42
N LYS A 103 -7.05 9.40 -2.40
CA LYS A 103 -7.24 10.32 -3.52
C LYS A 103 -8.04 11.55 -3.07
N ASN A 104 -7.35 12.59 -2.61
CA ASN A 104 -7.92 13.89 -2.27
C ASN A 104 -7.42 15.02 -3.20
N SER A 105 -7.82 16.26 -2.94
CA SER A 105 -7.40 17.44 -3.71
C SER A 105 -5.87 17.65 -3.68
N VAL A 106 -5.24 17.41 -2.53
CA VAL A 106 -3.79 17.55 -2.35
C VAL A 106 -3.03 16.52 -3.19
N ALA A 107 -3.40 15.23 -3.14
CA ALA A 107 -2.78 14.18 -3.93
C ALA A 107 -2.92 14.45 -5.45
N LYS A 108 -4.08 14.97 -5.87
CA LYS A 108 -4.30 15.42 -7.26
C LYS A 108 -3.35 16.58 -7.63
N GLN A 109 -3.15 17.55 -6.74
CA GLN A 109 -2.23 18.66 -6.96
C GLN A 109 -0.77 18.19 -7.07
N VAL A 110 -0.32 17.29 -6.19
CA VAL A 110 1.02 16.69 -6.24
C VAL A 110 1.24 16.00 -7.60
N ASN A 111 0.27 15.20 -8.05
CA ASN A 111 0.37 14.53 -9.35
C ASN A 111 0.34 15.48 -10.55
N ARG A 112 -0.32 16.64 -10.45
CA ARG A 112 -0.27 17.68 -11.49
C ARG A 112 1.12 18.33 -11.57
N ARG A 113 1.75 18.65 -10.43
CA ARG A 113 3.08 19.30 -10.39
C ARG A 113 4.18 18.44 -11.02
N LYS A 114 4.03 17.12 -11.07
CA LYS A 114 4.96 16.21 -11.78
C LYS A 114 5.15 16.57 -13.26
N LYS A 115 4.16 17.20 -13.92
CA LYS A 115 4.24 17.56 -15.34
C LYS A 115 5.12 18.79 -15.62
N GLY A 116 5.52 19.57 -14.61
CA GLY A 116 6.32 20.79 -14.79
C GLY A 116 7.81 20.69 -14.41
N GLY A 117 8.25 19.57 -13.84
CA GLY A 117 9.51 19.54 -13.06
C GLY A 117 10.78 19.11 -13.77
N ARG A 118 10.77 18.73 -15.06
CA ARG A 118 11.99 18.28 -15.78
C ARG A 118 12.62 19.32 -16.71
N GLY A 119 12.13 20.57 -16.71
CA GLY A 119 12.60 21.61 -17.66
C GLY A 119 13.11 22.92 -17.06
N GLN A 120 13.03 23.16 -15.75
CA GLN A 120 13.23 24.52 -15.20
C GLN A 120 14.30 24.67 -14.11
N TYR A 121 15.04 23.62 -13.76
CA TYR A 121 16.13 23.71 -12.78
C TYR A 121 17.47 23.22 -13.37
N ARG A 122 17.86 23.83 -14.48
CA ARG A 122 19.26 23.99 -14.88
C ARG A 122 19.50 25.49 -15.07
N GLN A 123 19.96 26.14 -14.00
CA GLN A 123 20.83 27.31 -14.06
C GLN A 123 22.08 26.94 -13.28
#